data_AF-A0A7W1WI64-F1
#
_entry.id   AF-A0A7W1WI64-F1
#
_cell.length_a   1.000
_cell.length_b   1.000
_cell.length_c   1.000
_cell.angle_alpha   90.00
_cell.angle_beta   90.00
_cell.angle_gamma   90.00
#
_symmetry.space_group_name_H-M   'P 1'
#
loop_
_entity.id
_entity.type
_entity.pdbx_description
1 polymer ?
#
loop_
_entity_poly.entity_id
_entity_poly.type
_entity_poly.pdbx_seq_one_letter_code
_entity_poly.pdbx_strand_id
1 'polypeptide(L)'
;MDQITKTTAADRLAYLLEALKPERRTRVVDIGANPLTAPPYKLLMDLDGCDVWGFEPQQSAYEDLIKLAGPREHYLPHAVGDGGDRVLNVCKASGFTSMLEPNVAAFDYLGRFHRQGRVIQRIPFSTSRLDDLDMPQVDLVKIDIQGGERTVFENGRRMLGGAVAVITEVAAIPLYVDQPLLDAQMAELRESGYHLHKFMTFWAKPLKNIVSDGRARAVRSQLIDGDAVFVRALLELNTQDTEWLKHLAVLSDGVFASFDLTVLVLQLLLDRRVITEAQLDTYMAKVVNG
;
A
#
# COMPACT_ATOMS: atom_id res chain seq x y z
N MET A 1 5.87 -35.32 -24.18
CA MET A 1 6.12 -33.88 -24.07
C MET A 1 5.08 -33.34 -23.12
N ASP A 2 5.39 -33.34 -21.83
CA ASP A 2 4.48 -32.82 -20.81
C ASP A 2 4.33 -31.32 -21.02
N GLN A 3 3.08 -30.87 -21.17
CA GLN A 3 2.74 -29.46 -21.05
C GLN A 3 3.01 -29.07 -19.60
N ILE A 4 4.17 -28.45 -19.34
CA ILE A 4 4.44 -27.79 -18.07
C ILE A 4 3.34 -26.76 -17.89
N THR A 5 2.39 -27.05 -17.00
CA THR A 5 1.30 -26.13 -16.69
C THR A 5 1.95 -24.95 -15.96
N LYS A 6 1.91 -23.76 -16.56
CA LYS A 6 2.46 -22.54 -15.92
C LYS A 6 1.78 -22.33 -14.58
N THR A 7 2.57 -22.12 -13.53
CA THR A 7 2.02 -21.82 -12.20
C THR A 7 1.47 -20.39 -12.21
N THR A 8 0.25 -20.17 -11.75
CA THR A 8 -0.28 -18.80 -11.61
C THR A 8 0.13 -18.17 -10.28
N ALA A 9 0.04 -16.83 -10.16
CA ALA A 9 0.21 -16.16 -8.87
C ALA A 9 -0.77 -16.69 -7.81
N ALA A 10 -1.99 -17.04 -8.21
CA ALA A 10 -3.00 -17.64 -7.34
C ALA A 10 -2.56 -19.01 -6.81
N ASP A 11 -2.04 -19.89 -7.68
CA ASP A 11 -1.56 -21.22 -7.27
C ASP A 11 -0.37 -21.16 -6.30
N ARG A 12 0.47 -20.12 -6.45
CA ARG A 12 1.61 -19.89 -5.58
C ARG A 12 1.19 -19.35 -4.22
N LEU A 13 0.27 -18.37 -4.20
CA LEU A 13 -0.22 -17.81 -2.94
C LEU A 13 -1.08 -18.83 -2.17
N ALA A 14 -1.95 -19.58 -2.85
CA ALA A 14 -2.74 -20.65 -2.24
C ALA A 14 -1.83 -21.72 -1.61
N TYR A 15 -0.73 -22.07 -2.29
CA TYR A 15 0.27 -22.98 -1.74
C TYR A 15 0.93 -22.42 -0.48
N LEU A 16 1.31 -21.14 -0.46
CA LEU A 16 1.89 -20.52 0.74
C LEU A 16 0.91 -20.53 1.92
N LEU A 17 -0.36 -20.19 1.69
CA LEU A 17 -1.38 -20.20 2.73
C LEU A 17 -1.54 -21.61 3.34
N GLU A 18 -1.57 -22.65 2.51
CA GLU A 18 -1.67 -24.04 2.98
C GLU A 18 -0.38 -24.55 3.63
N ALA A 19 0.79 -24.17 3.13
CA ALA A 19 2.08 -24.62 3.68
C ALA A 19 2.39 -23.95 5.02
N LEU A 20 2.07 -22.67 5.16
CA LEU A 20 2.38 -21.88 6.35
C LEU A 20 1.32 -21.99 7.45
N LYS A 21 0.04 -22.16 7.08
CA LYS A 21 -1.11 -22.17 7.99
C LYS A 21 -0.98 -21.10 9.09
N PRO A 22 -1.03 -19.81 8.73
CA PRO A 22 -1.11 -18.75 9.73
C PRO A 22 -2.28 -19.00 10.68
N GLU A 23 -2.13 -18.68 11.97
CA GLU A 23 -3.16 -18.92 13.00
C GLU A 23 -4.46 -18.16 12.71
N ARG A 24 -4.37 -17.09 11.92
CA ARG A 24 -5.47 -16.27 11.45
C ARG A 24 -5.22 -15.77 10.04
N ARG A 25 -6.28 -15.26 9.40
CA ARG A 25 -6.16 -14.52 8.15
C ARG A 25 -5.29 -13.28 8.34
N THR A 26 -4.62 -12.89 7.25
CA THR A 26 -3.93 -11.61 7.19
C THR A 26 -4.96 -10.50 7.35
N ARG A 27 -4.70 -9.52 8.21
CA ARG A 27 -5.59 -8.38 8.44
C ARG A 27 -5.03 -7.16 7.73
N VAL A 28 -5.87 -6.54 6.92
CA VAL A 28 -5.50 -5.37 6.12
C VAL A 28 -6.33 -4.19 6.57
N VAL A 29 -5.69 -3.04 6.79
CA VAL A 29 -6.37 -1.75 6.78
C VAL A 29 -6.06 -1.03 5.49
N ASP A 30 -7.09 -0.51 4.82
CA ASP A 30 -7.00 0.31 3.60
C ASP A 30 -7.55 1.70 3.86
N ILE A 31 -6.66 2.68 3.92
CA ILE A 31 -6.98 4.09 4.13
C ILE A 31 -6.96 4.79 2.78
N GLY A 32 -8.11 5.33 2.35
CA GLY A 32 -8.31 5.78 0.98
C GLY A 32 -8.67 4.60 0.07
N ALA A 33 -9.68 3.82 0.46
CA ALA A 33 -10.06 2.56 -0.18
C ALA A 33 -10.80 2.73 -1.53
N ASN A 34 -10.60 3.83 -2.24
CA ASN A 34 -11.37 4.16 -3.44
C ASN A 34 -11.26 3.05 -4.51
N PRO A 35 -12.37 2.48 -5.01
CA PRO A 35 -12.34 1.31 -5.91
C PRO A 35 -12.02 1.67 -7.38
N LEU A 36 -11.12 2.63 -7.61
CA LEU A 36 -10.69 3.01 -8.97
C LEU A 36 -9.86 1.93 -9.65
N THR A 37 -9.09 1.19 -8.86
CA THR A 37 -8.19 0.13 -9.30
C THR A 37 -8.26 -1.03 -8.33
N ALA A 38 -7.87 -2.22 -8.78
CA ALA A 38 -7.76 -3.37 -7.88
C ALA A 38 -6.67 -3.11 -6.82
N PRO A 39 -6.96 -3.32 -5.52
CA PRO A 39 -5.97 -3.12 -4.48
C PRO A 39 -4.84 -4.17 -4.61
N PRO A 40 -3.63 -3.89 -4.10
CA PRO A 40 -2.50 -4.81 -4.23
C PRO A 40 -2.73 -6.15 -3.51
N TYR A 41 -3.63 -6.19 -2.54
CA TYR A 41 -4.00 -7.39 -1.79
C TYR A 41 -5.20 -8.16 -2.38
N LYS A 42 -5.69 -7.80 -3.58
CA LYS A 42 -6.86 -8.43 -4.21
C LYS A 42 -6.77 -9.96 -4.30
N LEU A 43 -5.58 -10.49 -4.58
CA LEU A 43 -5.36 -11.93 -4.69
C LEU A 43 -5.56 -12.66 -3.34
N LEU A 44 -5.23 -12.00 -2.21
CA LEU A 44 -5.53 -12.56 -0.88
C LEU A 44 -7.04 -12.61 -0.64
N MET A 45 -7.77 -11.57 -1.05
CA MET A 45 -9.23 -11.54 -0.91
C MET A 45 -9.88 -12.68 -1.71
N ASP A 46 -9.43 -12.87 -2.96
CA ASP A 46 -9.95 -13.91 -3.86
C ASP A 46 -9.71 -15.34 -3.33
N LEU A 47 -8.70 -15.52 -2.48
CA LEU A 47 -8.35 -16.79 -1.85
C LEU A 47 -8.86 -16.91 -0.41
N ASP A 48 -9.74 -16.02 0.05
CA ASP A 48 -10.24 -16.00 1.44
C ASP A 48 -9.11 -15.87 2.49
N GLY A 49 -7.97 -15.28 2.09
CA GLY A 49 -6.73 -15.21 2.86
C GLY A 49 -6.58 -13.96 3.72
N CYS A 50 -7.48 -12.98 3.59
CA CYS A 50 -7.47 -11.77 4.40
C CYS A 50 -8.86 -11.31 4.87
N ASP A 51 -8.86 -10.54 5.96
CA ASP A 51 -9.97 -9.67 6.37
C ASP A 51 -9.54 -8.20 6.15
N VAL A 52 -10.46 -7.35 5.70
CA VAL A 52 -10.16 -5.97 5.25
C VAL A 52 -11.02 -4.96 6.01
N TRP A 53 -10.39 -3.91 6.56
CA TRP A 53 -11.03 -2.72 7.10
C TRP A 53 -10.68 -1.52 6.23
N GLY A 54 -11.65 -1.03 5.46
CA GLY A 54 -11.43 0.05 4.49
C GLY A 54 -12.10 1.36 4.91
N PHE A 55 -11.44 2.48 4.60
CA PHE A 55 -11.87 3.82 4.97
C PHE A 55 -11.95 4.70 3.71
N GLU A 56 -13.16 5.18 3.40
CA GLU A 56 -13.42 6.06 2.25
C GLU A 56 -14.47 7.12 2.63
N PRO A 57 -14.06 8.38 2.85
CA PRO A 57 -14.99 9.44 3.25
C PRO A 57 -15.90 9.95 2.12
N GLN A 58 -15.55 9.73 0.85
CA GLN A 58 -16.37 10.17 -0.28
C GLN A 58 -17.59 9.25 -0.43
N GLN A 59 -18.76 9.78 -0.10
CA GLN A 59 -20.04 9.05 -0.07
C GLN A 59 -20.29 8.17 -1.30
N SER A 60 -20.06 8.68 -2.52
CA SER A 60 -20.29 7.90 -3.75
C SER A 60 -19.34 6.72 -3.88
N ALA A 61 -18.05 6.90 -3.56
CA ALA A 61 -17.06 5.84 -3.62
C ALA A 61 -17.30 4.80 -2.51
N TYR A 62 -17.67 5.25 -1.32
CA TYR A 62 -18.10 4.39 -0.22
C TYR A 62 -19.32 3.54 -0.58
N GLU A 63 -20.35 4.14 -1.19
CA GLU A 63 -21.53 3.40 -1.64
C GLU A 63 -21.21 2.31 -2.66
N ASP A 64 -20.24 2.56 -3.54
CA ASP A 64 -19.78 1.56 -4.51
C ASP A 64 -18.97 0.44 -3.84
N LEU A 65 -18.16 0.76 -2.83
CA LEU A 65 -17.47 -0.25 -2.01
C LEU A 65 -18.46 -1.18 -1.30
N ILE A 66 -19.49 -0.63 -0.65
CA ILE A 66 -20.49 -1.42 0.07
C ILE A 66 -21.25 -2.36 -0.87
N LYS A 67 -21.53 -1.95 -2.11
CA LYS A 67 -22.18 -2.82 -3.12
C LYS A 67 -21.30 -3.99 -3.55
N LEU A 68 -19.98 -3.79 -3.56
CA LEU A 68 -18.99 -4.78 -3.99
C LEU A 68 -18.46 -5.64 -2.84
N ALA A 69 -18.64 -5.21 -1.59
CA ALA A 69 -18.07 -5.82 -0.41
C ALA A 69 -18.48 -7.28 -0.24
N GLY A 70 -17.48 -8.15 -0.12
CA GLY A 70 -17.64 -9.52 0.34
C GLY A 70 -17.83 -9.62 1.86
N PRO A 71 -18.02 -10.84 2.40
CA PRO A 71 -18.32 -11.07 3.82
C PRO A 71 -17.16 -10.73 4.78
N ARG A 72 -15.95 -10.46 4.26
CA ARG A 72 -14.74 -10.14 5.04
C ARG A 72 -14.27 -8.70 4.86
N GLU A 73 -15.09 -7.89 4.22
CA GLU A 73 -14.78 -6.51 3.92
C GLU A 73 -15.64 -5.61 4.80
N HIS A 74 -14.98 -4.74 5.57
CA HIS A 74 -15.59 -3.85 6.54
C HIS A 74 -15.27 -2.41 6.13
N TYR A 75 -16.14 -1.78 5.34
CA TYR A 75 -15.95 -0.41 4.91
C TYR A 75 -16.65 0.58 5.85
N LEU A 76 -15.97 1.68 6.16
CA LEU A 76 -16.48 2.78 6.97
C LEU A 76 -16.33 4.11 6.22
N PRO A 77 -17.33 5.01 6.28
CA PRO A 77 -17.29 6.31 5.63
C PRO A 77 -16.52 7.32 6.47
N HIS A 78 -15.28 6.97 6.86
CA HIS A 78 -14.43 7.84 7.68
C HIS A 78 -13.18 8.23 6.91
N ALA A 79 -12.69 9.43 7.20
CA ALA A 79 -11.35 9.83 6.82
C ALA A 79 -10.41 9.62 8.00
N VAL A 80 -9.23 9.07 7.73
CA VAL A 80 -8.22 8.85 8.76
C VAL A 80 -7.19 9.97 8.73
N GLY A 81 -6.86 10.52 9.89
CA GLY A 81 -6.01 11.69 10.04
C GLY A 81 -5.62 11.95 11.50
N ASP A 82 -5.68 13.20 11.93
CA ASP A 82 -5.27 13.61 13.28
C ASP A 82 -6.41 13.63 14.32
N GLY A 83 -7.63 13.28 13.93
CA GLY A 83 -8.80 13.34 14.80
C GLY A 83 -9.50 14.71 14.82
N GLY A 84 -9.00 15.67 14.05
CA GLY A 84 -9.54 17.03 14.00
C GLY A 84 -10.46 17.27 12.81
N ASP A 85 -11.13 18.42 12.85
CA ASP A 85 -11.88 18.95 11.72
C ASP A 85 -10.91 19.45 10.63
N ARG A 86 -11.29 19.17 9.38
CA ARG A 86 -10.51 19.45 8.17
C ARG A 86 -11.42 19.91 7.03
N VAL A 87 -10.78 20.35 5.96
CA VAL A 87 -11.46 20.68 4.70
C VAL A 87 -10.88 19.78 3.61
N LEU A 88 -11.75 19.06 2.92
CA LEU A 88 -11.39 18.28 1.76
C LEU A 88 -11.49 19.16 0.51
N ASN A 89 -10.38 19.29 -0.22
CA ASN A 89 -10.32 19.99 -1.50
C ASN A 89 -10.69 19.02 -2.62
N VAL A 90 -11.99 18.92 -2.93
CA VAL A 90 -12.49 18.07 -4.02
C VAL A 90 -12.00 18.64 -5.34
N CYS A 91 -11.14 17.89 -6.01
CA CYS A 91 -10.54 18.26 -7.28
C CYS A 91 -11.34 17.71 -8.46
N LYS A 92 -11.11 18.27 -9.66
CA LYS A 92 -11.80 17.84 -10.88
C LYS A 92 -11.58 16.36 -11.20
N ALA A 93 -10.38 15.83 -10.93
CA ALA A 93 -10.12 14.40 -10.95
C ALA A 93 -10.18 13.88 -9.51
N SER A 94 -10.88 12.76 -9.28
CA SER A 94 -11.04 12.17 -7.95
C SER A 94 -9.71 11.87 -7.29
N GLY A 95 -8.76 11.26 -8.02
CA GLY A 95 -7.40 10.98 -7.54
C GLY A 95 -6.51 12.21 -7.29
N PHE A 96 -7.01 13.43 -7.43
CA PHE A 96 -6.32 14.65 -7.00
C PHE A 96 -6.93 15.27 -5.73
N THR A 97 -8.02 14.68 -5.21
CA THR A 97 -8.70 15.19 -4.01
C THR A 97 -7.83 14.95 -2.78
N SER A 98 -7.63 16.00 -1.98
CA SER A 98 -6.74 15.97 -0.82
C SER A 98 -7.19 16.95 0.26
N MET A 99 -6.72 16.76 1.49
CA MET A 99 -6.78 17.78 2.55
C MET A 99 -5.84 18.96 2.29
N LEU A 100 -4.79 18.75 1.49
CA LEU A 100 -3.81 19.76 1.14
C LEU A 100 -4.25 20.54 -0.11
N GLU A 101 -3.81 21.79 -0.22
CA GLU A 101 -4.09 22.61 -1.39
C GLU A 101 -3.20 22.17 -2.57
N PRO A 102 -3.72 22.03 -3.79
CA PRO A 102 -2.90 21.71 -4.96
C PRO A 102 -1.78 22.74 -5.20
N ASN A 103 -0.57 22.25 -5.46
CA ASN A 103 0.62 23.10 -5.65
C ASN A 103 0.73 23.57 -7.10
N VAL A 104 0.18 24.75 -7.38
CA VAL A 104 0.22 25.37 -8.72
C VAL A 104 1.66 25.55 -9.23
N ALA A 105 2.63 25.87 -8.37
CA ALA A 105 4.02 26.05 -8.79
C ALA A 105 4.64 24.72 -9.27
N ALA A 106 4.33 23.60 -8.61
CA ALA A 106 4.73 22.28 -9.09
C ALA A 106 4.04 21.93 -10.42
N PHE A 107 2.77 22.26 -10.57
CA PHE A 107 2.03 22.04 -11.82
C PHE A 107 2.60 22.85 -12.98
N ASP A 108 2.99 24.10 -12.73
CA ASP A 108 3.65 24.97 -13.70
C ASP A 108 5.00 24.40 -14.13
N TYR A 109 5.84 23.98 -13.17
CA TYR A 109 7.13 23.33 -13.44
C TYR A 109 6.96 22.06 -14.29
N LEU A 110 5.99 21.22 -13.96
CA LEU A 110 5.70 20.00 -14.70
C LEU A 110 4.96 20.24 -16.03
N GLY A 111 4.38 21.44 -16.20
CA GLY A 111 3.53 21.85 -17.31
C GLY A 111 2.26 21.03 -17.46
N ARG A 112 1.69 20.52 -16.36
CA ARG A 112 0.56 19.57 -16.35
C ARG A 112 -0.21 19.62 -15.02
N PHE A 113 -1.29 18.83 -14.96
CA PHE A 113 -2.15 18.64 -13.80
C PHE A 113 -3.07 19.81 -13.42
N HIS A 114 -2.90 21.02 -14.00
CA HIS A 114 -3.79 22.17 -13.76
C HIS A 114 -5.28 21.84 -13.90
N ARG A 115 -5.65 21.04 -14.91
CA ARG A 115 -7.06 20.65 -15.11
C ARG A 115 -7.51 19.66 -14.04
N GLN A 116 -6.68 18.68 -13.71
CA GLN A 116 -7.00 17.59 -12.78
C GLN A 116 -7.07 18.10 -11.33
N GLY A 117 -6.05 18.81 -10.89
CA GLY A 117 -5.93 19.40 -9.54
C GLY A 117 -6.72 20.70 -9.35
N ARG A 118 -7.61 21.08 -10.28
CA ARG A 118 -8.47 22.24 -10.05
C ARG A 118 -9.52 21.88 -9.00
N VAL A 119 -9.48 22.57 -7.86
CA VAL A 119 -10.50 22.44 -6.81
C VAL A 119 -11.85 22.92 -7.34
N ILE A 120 -12.86 22.06 -7.28
CA ILE A 120 -14.23 22.34 -7.72
C ILE A 120 -15.19 22.51 -6.54
N GLN A 121 -14.84 21.97 -5.38
CA GLN A 121 -15.65 22.06 -4.15
C GLN A 121 -14.75 21.92 -2.93
N ARG A 122 -15.13 22.57 -1.82
CA ARG A 122 -14.53 22.40 -0.50
C ARG A 122 -15.57 21.89 0.46
N ILE A 123 -15.26 20.79 1.13
CA ILE A 123 -16.20 20.08 2.01
C ILE A 123 -15.56 20.01 3.41
N PRO A 124 -16.16 20.63 4.44
CA PRO A 124 -15.76 20.38 5.82
C PRO A 124 -16.01 18.91 6.16
N PHE A 125 -15.07 18.28 6.84
CA PHE A 125 -15.22 16.91 7.32
C PHE A 125 -14.35 16.71 8.58
N SER A 126 -14.67 15.70 9.38
CA SER A 126 -13.88 15.34 10.56
C SER A 126 -13.05 14.09 10.27
N THR A 127 -11.81 14.08 10.73
CA THR A 127 -10.95 12.90 10.67
C THR A 127 -11.05 12.09 11.97
N SER A 128 -10.72 10.81 11.89
CA SER A 128 -10.46 9.96 13.05
C SER A 128 -8.99 9.57 13.08
N ARG A 129 -8.39 9.45 14.26
CA ARG A 129 -7.03 8.89 14.37
C ARG A 129 -7.09 7.38 14.12
N LEU A 130 -6.09 6.84 13.44
CA LEU A 130 -6.03 5.40 13.15
C LEU A 130 -6.07 4.57 14.45
N ASP A 131 -5.42 5.05 15.49
CA ASP A 131 -5.35 4.37 16.79
C ASP A 131 -6.66 4.41 17.59
N ASP A 132 -7.62 5.26 17.22
CA ASP A 132 -8.90 5.43 17.93
C ASP A 132 -10.06 4.65 17.26
N LEU A 133 -9.81 4.05 16.10
CA LEU A 133 -10.80 3.27 15.37
C LEU A 133 -10.98 1.88 15.99
N ASP A 134 -12.24 1.44 16.10
CA ASP A 134 -12.59 0.12 16.62
C ASP A 134 -12.32 -0.98 15.58
N MET A 135 -11.08 -1.45 15.54
CA MET A 135 -10.63 -2.53 14.67
C MET A 135 -9.51 -3.34 15.34
N PRO A 136 -9.33 -4.62 14.96
CA PRO A 136 -8.24 -5.42 15.48
C PRO A 136 -6.87 -4.90 15.02
N GLN A 137 -5.80 -5.38 15.66
CA GLN A 137 -4.45 -5.20 15.12
C GLN A 137 -4.35 -5.82 13.73
N VAL A 138 -3.66 -5.12 12.82
CA VAL A 138 -3.51 -5.47 11.41
C VAL A 138 -2.08 -5.89 11.08
N ASP A 139 -1.91 -6.58 9.95
CA ASP A 139 -0.60 -6.97 9.41
C ASP A 139 -0.15 -6.03 8.29
N LEU A 140 -1.09 -5.51 7.50
CA LEU A 140 -0.82 -4.59 6.41
C LEU A 140 -1.60 -3.29 6.62
N VAL A 141 -0.88 -2.17 6.57
CA VAL A 141 -1.48 -0.83 6.48
C VAL A 141 -1.25 -0.30 5.06
N LYS A 142 -2.30 -0.17 4.27
CA LYS A 142 -2.26 0.52 2.97
C LYS A 142 -2.83 1.92 3.12
N ILE A 143 -2.12 2.93 2.64
CA ILE A 143 -2.52 4.34 2.71
C ILE A 143 -2.37 5.00 1.34
N ASP A 144 -3.45 5.61 0.85
CA ASP A 144 -3.47 6.38 -0.39
C ASP A 144 -4.47 7.53 -0.24
N ILE A 145 -4.03 8.62 0.40
CA ILE A 145 -4.88 9.79 0.71
C ILE A 145 -4.27 11.11 0.26
N GLN A 146 -3.38 11.05 -0.74
CA GLN A 146 -2.83 12.18 -1.48
C GLN A 146 -2.28 13.29 -0.58
N GLY A 147 -1.19 13.00 0.16
CA GLY A 147 -0.44 13.99 0.94
C GLY A 147 -0.77 14.01 2.44
N GLY A 148 -1.74 13.23 2.89
CA GLY A 148 -2.10 13.07 4.31
C GLY A 148 -1.36 11.94 5.04
N GLU A 149 -0.49 11.20 4.34
CA GLU A 149 0.08 9.91 4.80
C GLU A 149 0.83 10.07 6.13
N ARG A 150 1.70 11.09 6.21
CA ARG A 150 2.50 11.36 7.41
C ARG A 150 1.63 11.63 8.63
N THR A 151 0.55 12.39 8.48
CA THR A 151 -0.37 12.67 9.59
C THR A 151 -1.03 11.40 10.12
N VAL A 152 -1.35 10.46 9.23
CA VAL A 152 -1.87 9.15 9.64
C VAL A 152 -0.80 8.34 10.37
N PHE A 153 0.47 8.41 9.95
CA PHE A 153 1.54 7.74 10.68
C PHE A 153 1.72 8.29 12.10
N GLU A 154 1.76 9.62 12.24
CA GLU A 154 1.92 10.30 13.52
C GLU A 154 0.78 9.97 14.51
N ASN A 155 -0.43 9.72 13.99
CA ASN A 155 -1.65 9.44 14.76
C ASN A 155 -2.08 7.97 14.72
N GLY A 156 -1.20 7.09 14.25
CA GLY A 156 -1.44 5.65 14.08
C GLY A 156 -0.33 4.77 14.64
N ARG A 157 0.49 5.30 15.55
CA ARG A 157 1.71 4.65 16.05
C ARG A 157 1.43 3.31 16.73
N ARG A 158 0.30 3.16 17.43
CA ARG A 158 -0.07 1.87 18.05
C ARG A 158 -0.40 0.83 16.99
N MET A 159 -1.18 1.19 15.98
CA MET A 159 -1.51 0.31 14.86
C MET A 159 -0.24 -0.08 14.07
N LEU A 160 0.57 0.92 13.71
CA LEU A 160 1.84 0.73 13.02
C LEU A 160 2.83 -0.11 13.83
N GLY A 161 2.86 0.04 15.16
CA GLY A 161 3.78 -0.72 16.02
C GLY A 161 3.64 -2.24 15.94
N GLY A 162 2.47 -2.75 15.54
CA GLY A 162 2.26 -4.19 15.36
C GLY A 162 2.14 -4.66 13.91
N ALA A 163 1.90 -3.76 12.95
CA ALA A 163 1.79 -4.15 11.54
C ALA A 163 3.12 -4.67 10.97
N VAL A 164 3.04 -5.60 10.03
CA VAL A 164 4.17 -6.23 9.34
C VAL A 164 4.72 -5.31 8.27
N ALA A 165 3.83 -4.71 7.47
CA ALA A 165 4.19 -3.87 6.35
C ALA A 165 3.26 -2.66 6.21
N VAL A 166 3.79 -1.60 5.60
CA VAL A 166 3.06 -0.42 5.15
C VAL A 166 3.22 -0.31 3.65
N ILE A 167 2.13 -0.08 2.93
CA ILE A 167 2.14 0.34 1.53
C ILE A 167 1.58 1.76 1.51
N THR A 168 2.33 2.70 0.96
CA THR A 168 1.93 4.10 0.96
C THR A 168 2.35 4.80 -0.31
N GLU A 169 1.56 5.78 -0.76
CA GLU A 169 2.02 6.72 -1.77
C GLU A 169 3.12 7.61 -1.19
N VAL A 170 4.22 7.75 -1.93
CA VAL A 170 5.35 8.60 -1.59
C VAL A 170 5.60 9.61 -2.71
N ALA A 171 6.00 10.82 -2.34
CA ALA A 171 6.25 11.90 -3.28
C ALA A 171 7.75 12.26 -3.35
N ALA A 172 8.27 12.44 -4.56
CA ALA A 172 9.59 13.03 -4.83
C ALA A 172 9.53 14.56 -4.93
N ILE A 173 8.40 15.10 -5.38
CA ILE A 173 8.12 16.54 -5.45
C ILE A 173 6.72 16.82 -4.92
N PRO A 174 6.47 18.00 -4.32
CA PRO A 174 5.20 18.27 -3.67
C PRO A 174 4.14 18.66 -4.71
N LEU A 175 3.23 17.75 -5.05
CA LEU A 175 2.04 18.04 -5.86
C LEU A 175 1.00 18.86 -5.07
N TYR A 176 1.11 18.88 -3.75
CA TYR A 176 0.32 19.69 -2.84
C TYR A 176 1.20 20.60 -1.99
N VAL A 177 0.64 21.73 -1.54
CA VAL A 177 1.32 22.67 -0.65
C VAL A 177 1.61 21.99 0.68
N ASP A 178 2.84 22.16 1.18
CA ASP A 178 3.35 21.54 2.42
C ASP A 178 3.27 20.00 2.46
N GLN A 179 3.17 19.34 1.30
CA GLN A 179 3.15 17.89 1.20
C GLN A 179 4.47 17.27 1.73
N PRO A 180 4.40 16.38 2.73
CA PRO A 180 5.55 15.59 3.16
C PRO A 180 6.07 14.71 2.01
N LEU A 181 7.36 14.81 1.72
CA LEU A 181 8.02 14.00 0.69
C LEU A 181 8.52 12.67 1.27
N LEU A 182 9.07 11.83 0.39
CA LEU A 182 9.59 10.51 0.72
C LEU A 182 10.53 10.53 1.94
N ASP A 183 11.43 11.52 2.05
CA ASP A 183 12.39 11.62 3.15
C ASP A 183 11.70 11.84 4.51
N ALA A 184 10.68 12.70 4.56
CA ALA A 184 9.90 12.96 5.76
C ALA A 184 9.06 11.73 6.16
N GLN A 185 8.44 11.04 5.19
CA GLN A 185 7.70 9.81 5.44
C GLN A 185 8.62 8.68 5.93
N MET A 186 9.79 8.51 5.31
CA MET A 186 10.81 7.56 5.75
C MET A 186 11.30 7.85 7.18
N ALA A 187 11.43 9.13 7.54
CA ALA A 187 11.83 9.52 8.89
C ALA A 187 10.78 9.10 9.93
N GLU A 188 9.50 9.42 9.69
CA GLU A 188 8.40 9.07 10.59
C GLU A 188 8.22 7.55 10.74
N LEU A 189 8.18 6.82 9.62
CA LEU A 189 8.02 5.36 9.63
C LEU A 189 9.19 4.65 10.35
N ARG A 190 10.40 5.20 10.27
CA ARG A 190 11.57 4.64 10.97
C ARG A 190 11.41 4.69 12.49
N GLU A 191 10.69 5.67 13.04
CA GLU A 191 10.39 5.72 14.47
C GLU A 191 9.56 4.51 14.94
N SER A 192 8.80 3.89 14.02
CA SER A 192 8.04 2.65 14.26
C SER A 192 8.76 1.38 13.76
N GLY A 193 10.06 1.48 13.45
CA GLY A 193 10.90 0.34 13.06
C GLY A 193 10.79 -0.08 11.59
N TYR A 194 10.17 0.73 10.74
CA TYR A 194 10.04 0.44 9.32
C TYR A 194 11.24 0.88 8.51
N HIS A 195 11.57 0.09 7.49
CA HIS A 195 12.56 0.43 6.47
C HIS A 195 11.93 0.34 5.09
N LEU A 196 12.33 1.24 4.18
CA LEU A 196 11.94 1.17 2.78
C LEU A 196 12.49 -0.12 2.19
N HIS A 197 11.60 -0.99 1.72
CA HIS A 197 11.95 -2.27 1.10
C HIS A 197 12.08 -2.14 -0.41
N LYS A 198 11.03 -1.61 -1.07
CA LYS A 198 11.01 -1.39 -2.52
C LYS A 198 9.96 -0.36 -2.91
N PHE A 199 10.09 0.16 -4.13
CA PHE A 199 9.00 0.82 -4.83
C PHE A 199 8.20 -0.24 -5.61
N MET A 200 6.88 -0.24 -5.47
CA MET A 200 5.99 -0.97 -6.38
C MET A 200 5.84 -0.19 -7.68
N THR A 201 5.71 1.13 -7.57
CA THR A 201 5.76 2.07 -8.67
C THR A 201 6.54 3.32 -8.23
N PHE A 202 7.23 3.97 -9.17
CA PHE A 202 7.73 5.33 -8.94
C PHE A 202 7.78 6.07 -10.28
N TRP A 203 6.79 6.94 -10.51
CA TRP A 203 6.55 7.49 -11.82
C TRP A 203 7.49 8.65 -12.13
N ALA A 204 8.15 8.55 -13.28
CA ALA A 204 8.81 9.67 -13.93
C ALA A 204 7.95 10.27 -15.05
N LYS A 205 7.89 11.60 -15.13
CA LYS A 205 7.27 12.34 -16.24
C LYS A 205 8.32 13.17 -17.00
N PRO A 206 8.09 13.45 -18.28
CA PRO A 206 8.89 14.42 -19.00
C PRO A 206 8.49 15.84 -18.60
N LEU A 207 9.47 16.71 -18.42
CA LEU A 207 9.24 18.14 -18.23
C LEU A 207 8.75 18.75 -19.54
N LYS A 208 7.79 19.67 -19.45
CA LYS A 208 7.26 20.35 -20.63
C LYS A 208 8.31 21.31 -21.18
N ASN A 209 8.80 21.04 -22.39
CA ASN A 209 9.64 21.98 -23.14
C ASN A 209 9.38 21.83 -24.64
N ILE A 210 9.68 22.89 -25.41
CA ILE A 210 9.42 23.00 -26.86
C ILE A 210 10.13 21.90 -27.67
N VAL A 211 11.26 21.38 -27.18
CA VAL A 211 12.09 20.38 -27.88
C VAL A 211 11.57 18.95 -27.71
N SER A 212 10.94 18.68 -26.56
CA SER A 212 10.44 17.35 -26.17
C SER A 212 9.02 17.04 -26.66
N ASP A 213 8.35 18.01 -27.31
CA ASP A 213 6.99 17.83 -27.81
C ASP A 213 6.96 16.71 -28.88
N GLY A 214 6.13 15.69 -28.66
CA GLY A 214 6.10 14.46 -29.47
C GLY A 214 7.21 13.42 -29.19
N ARG A 215 8.26 13.72 -28.41
CA ARG A 215 9.36 12.77 -28.04
C ARG A 215 9.34 12.31 -26.58
N ALA A 216 8.24 12.61 -25.90
CA ALA A 216 8.02 12.52 -24.46
C ALA A 216 8.26 11.15 -23.80
N ARG A 217 8.39 10.03 -24.52
CA ARG A 217 8.72 8.71 -23.92
C ARG A 217 10.22 8.49 -23.74
N ALA A 218 11.06 9.08 -24.59
CA ALA A 218 12.50 8.86 -24.57
C ALA A 218 13.27 9.72 -23.55
N VAL A 219 12.62 10.73 -22.97
CA VAL A 219 13.28 11.79 -22.16
C VAL A 219 12.62 12.00 -20.79
N ARG A 220 12.01 10.95 -20.21
CA ARG A 220 11.36 11.03 -18.89
C ARG A 220 12.38 10.79 -17.78
N SER A 221 12.58 11.77 -16.91
CA SER A 221 13.51 11.64 -15.77
C SER A 221 13.03 12.33 -14.50
N GLN A 222 12.04 13.25 -14.56
CA GLN A 222 11.53 13.90 -13.36
C GLN A 222 10.61 12.94 -12.61
N LEU A 223 11.06 12.44 -11.46
CA LEU A 223 10.23 11.68 -10.52
C LEU A 223 9.13 12.56 -9.94
N ILE A 224 7.95 11.98 -9.72
CA ILE A 224 6.80 12.65 -9.12
C ILE A 224 6.36 11.94 -7.86
N ASP A 225 5.73 10.78 -8.00
CA ASP A 225 5.06 10.03 -6.96
C ASP A 225 5.03 8.54 -7.31
N GLY A 226 4.67 7.72 -6.34
CA GLY A 226 4.39 6.31 -6.57
C GLY A 226 4.23 5.54 -5.28
N ASP A 227 4.00 4.25 -5.40
CA ASP A 227 3.74 3.37 -4.27
C ASP A 227 5.03 2.76 -3.74
N ALA A 228 5.27 2.89 -2.44
CA ALA A 228 6.38 2.28 -1.74
C ALA A 228 5.92 1.26 -0.70
N VAL A 229 6.73 0.21 -0.52
CA VAL A 229 6.56 -0.82 0.51
C VAL A 229 7.60 -0.60 1.57
N PHE A 230 7.14 -0.49 2.80
CA PHE A 230 7.95 -0.45 4.00
C PHE A 230 7.70 -1.71 4.82
N VAL A 231 8.76 -2.34 5.32
CA VAL A 231 8.67 -3.56 6.14
C VAL A 231 9.20 -3.24 7.53
N ARG A 232 8.43 -3.59 8.57
CA ARG A 232 8.84 -3.43 9.96
C ARG A 232 9.94 -4.45 10.29
N ALA A 233 10.96 -4.04 11.03
CA ALA A 233 12.05 -4.91 11.45
C ALA A 233 12.77 -5.61 10.28
N LEU A 234 12.81 -5.00 9.09
CA LEU A 234 13.41 -5.57 7.88
C LEU A 234 14.87 -6.05 8.07
N LEU A 235 15.62 -5.39 8.95
CA LEU A 235 17.01 -5.72 9.26
C LEU A 235 17.17 -6.71 10.43
N GLU A 236 16.06 -7.11 11.06
CA GLU A 236 16.03 -7.92 12.28
C GLU A 236 15.00 -9.06 12.18
N LEU A 237 14.73 -9.56 10.97
CA LEU A 237 13.69 -10.57 10.70
C LEU A 237 13.82 -11.82 11.59
N ASN A 238 15.06 -12.27 11.85
CA ASN A 238 15.35 -13.42 12.70
C ASN A 238 14.87 -13.27 14.16
N THR A 239 14.64 -12.05 14.62
CA THR A 239 14.14 -11.74 15.97
C THR A 239 12.62 -11.76 16.08
N GLN A 240 11.91 -11.65 14.95
CA GLN A 240 10.44 -11.61 14.95
C GLN A 240 9.85 -13.00 15.22
N ASP A 241 8.63 -13.04 15.75
CA ASP A 241 7.96 -14.31 16.04
C ASP A 241 7.54 -15.06 14.77
N THR A 242 7.16 -16.33 14.93
CA THR A 242 6.83 -17.21 13.80
C THR A 242 5.58 -16.77 13.05
N GLU A 243 4.54 -16.28 13.75
CA GLU A 243 3.31 -15.85 13.09
C GLU A 243 3.53 -14.59 12.27
N TRP A 244 4.32 -13.65 12.80
CA TRP A 244 4.75 -12.46 12.07
C TRP A 244 5.49 -12.83 10.77
N LEU A 245 6.43 -13.78 10.84
CA LEU A 245 7.15 -14.26 9.65
C LEU A 245 6.22 -14.92 8.63
N LYS A 246 5.23 -15.70 9.07
CA LYS A 246 4.23 -16.27 8.15
C LYS A 246 3.46 -15.18 7.41
N HIS A 247 3.00 -14.14 8.11
CA HIS A 247 2.31 -13.01 7.47
C HIS A 247 3.24 -12.22 6.54
N LEU A 248 4.52 -12.02 6.91
CA LEU A 248 5.48 -11.39 6.01
C LEU A 248 5.65 -12.20 4.71
N ALA A 249 5.81 -13.52 4.77
CA ALA A 249 5.95 -14.37 3.58
C ALA A 249 4.71 -14.31 2.67
N VAL A 250 3.51 -14.31 3.27
CA VAL A 250 2.24 -14.19 2.55
C VAL A 250 2.13 -12.83 1.86
N LEU A 251 2.47 -11.74 2.56
CA LEU A 251 2.42 -10.38 2.02
C LEU A 251 3.50 -10.17 0.94
N SER A 252 4.72 -10.66 1.15
CA SER A 252 5.82 -10.48 0.22
C SER A 252 5.58 -11.16 -1.11
N ASP A 253 4.96 -12.34 -1.11
CA ASP A 253 4.55 -12.99 -2.35
C ASP A 253 3.28 -12.38 -2.96
N GLY A 254 2.20 -12.36 -2.17
CA GLY A 254 0.85 -12.17 -2.67
C GLY A 254 0.43 -10.72 -2.86
N VAL A 255 1.17 -9.76 -2.29
CA VAL A 255 0.79 -8.34 -2.30
C VAL A 255 1.81 -7.47 -3.02
N PHE A 256 3.11 -7.61 -2.70
CA PHE A 256 4.15 -6.72 -3.26
C PHE A 256 5.25 -7.43 -4.06
N ALA A 257 5.05 -8.71 -4.42
CA ALA A 257 5.87 -9.49 -5.35
C ALA A 257 7.38 -9.36 -5.10
N SER A 258 7.80 -9.64 -3.86
CA SER A 258 9.21 -9.76 -3.45
C SER A 258 9.50 -11.23 -3.12
N PHE A 259 9.66 -12.03 -4.17
CA PHE A 259 9.85 -13.48 -4.03
C PHE A 259 11.14 -13.84 -3.30
N ASP A 260 12.20 -13.04 -3.47
CA ASP A 260 13.46 -13.17 -2.75
C ASP A 260 13.29 -13.00 -1.23
N LEU A 261 12.54 -11.98 -0.80
CA LEU A 261 12.17 -11.79 0.60
C LEU A 261 11.31 -12.94 1.10
N THR A 262 10.35 -13.43 0.30
CA THR A 262 9.58 -14.61 0.67
C THR A 262 10.49 -15.81 0.92
N VAL A 263 11.44 -16.10 0.02
CA VAL A 263 12.39 -17.21 0.18
C VAL A 263 13.26 -17.06 1.42
N LEU A 264 13.76 -15.85 1.70
CA LEU A 264 14.52 -15.56 2.91
C LEU A 264 13.69 -15.88 4.17
N VAL A 265 12.43 -15.44 4.19
CA VAL A 265 11.53 -15.70 5.32
C VAL A 265 11.20 -17.19 5.45
N LEU A 266 10.98 -17.90 4.34
CA LEU A 266 10.76 -19.34 4.35
C LEU A 266 11.99 -20.11 4.86
N GLN A 267 13.22 -19.65 4.55
CA GLN A 267 14.44 -20.22 5.13
C GLN A 267 14.46 -20.05 6.65
N LEU A 268 14.11 -18.86 7.17
CA LEU A 268 14.01 -18.66 8.63
C LEU A 268 12.96 -19.58 9.27
N LEU A 269 11.84 -19.83 8.59
CA LEU A 269 10.80 -20.75 9.05
C LEU A 269 11.25 -22.22 8.97
N LEU A 270 12.05 -22.59 7.97
CA LEU A 270 12.69 -23.90 7.86
C LEU A 270 13.68 -24.13 9.01
N ASP A 271 14.53 -23.15 9.32
CA ASP A 271 15.49 -23.21 10.43
C ASP A 271 14.76 -23.41 11.78
N ARG A 272 13.55 -22.84 11.90
CA ARG A 272 12.64 -23.01 13.05
C ARG A 272 11.82 -24.30 13.01
N ARG A 273 11.99 -25.14 11.98
CA ARG A 273 11.24 -26.39 11.76
C ARG A 273 9.72 -26.18 11.66
N VAL A 274 9.30 -25.01 11.19
CA VAL A 274 7.88 -24.67 10.93
C VAL A 274 7.44 -25.22 9.57
N ILE A 275 8.35 -25.25 8.60
CA ILE A 275 8.17 -25.89 7.29
C ILE A 275 9.30 -26.90 7.03
N THR A 276 9.16 -27.67 5.96
CA THR A 276 10.13 -28.66 5.48
C THR A 276 10.90 -28.18 4.25
N GLU A 277 12.06 -28.77 3.96
CA GLU A 277 12.84 -28.50 2.75
C GLU A 277 12.00 -28.73 1.48
N ALA A 278 11.24 -29.82 1.44
CA ALA A 278 10.33 -30.14 0.34
C ALA A 278 9.27 -29.02 0.11
N GLN A 279 8.81 -28.36 1.17
CA GLN A 279 7.89 -27.24 1.02
C GLN A 279 8.56 -26.00 0.43
N LEU A 280 9.77 -25.67 0.90
CA LEU A 280 10.57 -24.58 0.34
C LEU A 280 10.90 -24.83 -1.14
N ASP A 281 11.32 -26.04 -1.50
CA ASP A 281 11.60 -26.44 -2.88
C ASP A 281 10.36 -26.34 -3.78
N THR A 282 9.20 -26.74 -3.25
CA THR A 282 7.92 -26.62 -3.99
C THR A 282 7.58 -25.16 -4.26
N TYR A 283 7.76 -24.27 -3.27
CA TYR A 283 7.57 -22.84 -3.48
C TYR A 283 8.54 -22.28 -4.53
N MET A 284 9.82 -22.64 -4.45
CA MET A 284 10.84 -22.22 -5.43
C MET A 284 10.50 -22.67 -6.85
N ALA A 285 10.06 -23.91 -7.03
CA ALA A 285 9.60 -24.40 -8.32
C ALA A 285 8.41 -23.59 -8.88
N LYS A 286 7.48 -23.16 -8.00
CA LYS A 286 6.35 -22.31 -8.37
C LYS A 286 6.76 -20.89 -8.77
N VAL A 287 7.81 -20.34 -8.19
CA VAL A 287 8.38 -19.03 -8.59
C VAL A 287 9.06 -19.14 -9.95
N VAL A 288 9.85 -20.19 -10.20
CA VAL A 288 10.60 -20.36 -11.46
C VAL A 288 9.69 -20.70 -12.64
N ASN A 289 8.59 -21.42 -12.41
CA ASN A 289 7.65 -21.84 -13.45
C ASN A 289 6.46 -20.89 -13.66
N GLY A 290 6.44 -19.75 -12.95
CA GLY A 290 5.34 -18.76 -12.96
C GLY A 290 5.61 -17.52 -13.79
#